data_AF-A0A5F8HAH8-F1
#
_entry.id   AF-A0A5F8HAH8-F1
#
_cell.length_a   1.000
_cell.length_b   1.000
_cell.length_c   1.000
_cell.angle_alpha   90.00
_cell.angle_beta   90.00
_cell.angle_gamma   90.00
#
_symmetry.space_group_name_H-M   'P 1'
#
loop_
_entity.id
_entity.type
_entity.pdbx_description
1 polymer ?
#
loop_
_entity_poly.entity_id
_entity_poly.type
_entity_poly.pdbx_seq_one_letter_code
_entity_poly.pdbx_strand_id
1 'polypeptide(L)'
;VSFCVLVFLSSSYGAYRNTGYLIEYSFLTDVDNSASIQEAFVSIENQLEGLGLNLLINNAGRIFIHPFLSESEESMLQLYQTHVVGSLKMSQIFLPLLKKAAQMGPQDSLSCNRAAIINISSLGGSIKEVFAWHLYHILSYRCSKLSDS
;
A
#
# COMPACT_ATOMS: atom_id res chain seq x y z
N VAL A 1 10.43 -6.55 -8.85
CA VAL A 1 10.29 -6.97 -7.44
C VAL A 1 9.33 -6.00 -6.80
N SER A 2 8.13 -6.46 -6.45
CA SER A 2 7.08 -5.61 -5.85
C SER A 2 7.44 -5.41 -4.37
N PHE A 3 7.80 -4.20 -3.97
CA PHE A 3 8.14 -3.88 -2.58
C PHE A 3 6.94 -3.20 -1.91
N CYS A 4 6.26 -3.89 -1.00
CA CYS A 4 5.33 -3.27 -0.06
C CYS A 4 6.10 -2.99 1.25
N VAL A 5 6.04 -1.77 1.77
CA VAL A 5 6.60 -1.40 3.07
C VAL A 5 5.42 -1.25 4.02
N LEU A 6 5.41 -1.99 5.12
CA LEU A 6 4.37 -1.90 6.14
C LEU A 6 4.97 -1.16 7.35
N VAL A 7 4.40 -0.05 7.79
CA VAL A 7 4.96 0.75 8.89
C VAL A 7 4.04 0.69 10.11
N PHE A 8 4.60 0.39 11.28
CA PHE A 8 3.89 0.33 12.55
C PHE A 8 4.11 1.60 13.37
N LEU A 9 3.06 2.05 14.09
CA LEU A 9 3.09 3.23 14.96
C LEU A 9 2.12 3.03 16.14
N SER A 10 2.52 2.24 17.15
CA SER A 10 1.78 2.18 18.42
C SER A 10 2.34 3.16 19.44
N SER A 11 1.59 4.21 19.70
CA SER A 11 1.82 5.17 20.81
C SER A 11 1.28 4.68 22.16
N SER A 12 0.80 3.43 22.24
CA SER A 12 0.01 2.93 23.36
C SER A 12 0.83 2.25 24.47
N TYR A 13 2.13 2.01 24.29
CA TYR A 13 2.96 1.52 25.39
C TYR A 13 3.42 2.67 26.29
N GLY A 14 2.92 2.67 27.54
CA GLY A 14 3.31 3.61 28.59
C GLY A 14 4.82 3.66 28.91
N ALA A 15 5.61 2.70 28.43
CA ALA A 15 7.08 2.71 28.55
C ALA A 15 7.80 3.49 27.43
N TYR A 16 7.16 3.72 26.27
CA TYR A 16 7.80 4.34 25.09
C TYR A 16 7.21 5.71 24.71
N ARG A 17 6.25 6.23 25.50
CA ARG A 17 5.70 7.59 25.33
C ARG A 17 6.76 8.70 25.28
N ASN A 18 7.94 8.48 25.88
CA ASN A 18 8.98 9.49 26.02
C ASN A 18 10.27 9.25 25.20
N THR A 19 10.34 8.21 24.37
CA THR A 19 11.60 7.87 23.67
C THR A 19 11.56 8.10 22.15
N GLY A 20 10.40 8.25 21.52
CA GLY A 20 10.30 8.62 20.09
C GLY A 20 10.72 7.54 19.08
N TYR A 21 10.85 6.28 19.50
CA TYR A 21 11.25 5.18 18.61
C TYR A 21 10.05 4.60 17.85
N LEU A 22 10.14 4.61 16.53
CA LEU A 22 9.27 3.88 15.60
C LEU A 22 9.77 2.44 15.53
N ILE A 23 8.90 1.46 15.77
CA ILE A 23 9.21 0.06 15.38
C ILE A 23 8.63 -0.12 13.99
N GLU A 24 9.49 -0.37 13.00
CA GLU A 24 9.10 -0.62 11.61
C GLU A 24 9.21 -2.10 11.30
N TYR A 25 8.17 -2.69 10.70
CA TYR A 25 8.17 -4.07 10.26
C TYR A 25 7.98 -4.14 8.74
N SER A 26 9.09 -4.16 8.01
CA SER A 26 9.07 -4.36 6.56
C SER A 26 8.99 -5.84 6.20
N PHE A 27 7.95 -6.23 5.46
CA PHE A 27 7.76 -7.59 4.96
C PHE A 27 7.86 -7.62 3.43
N LEU A 28 8.61 -8.58 2.91
CA LEU A 28 8.63 -8.86 1.48
C LEU A 28 7.39 -9.68 1.11
N THR A 29 6.49 -9.06 0.34
CA THR A 29 5.26 -9.68 -0.16
C THR A 29 5.16 -9.49 -1.65
N ASP A 30 4.80 -10.57 -2.35
CA ASP A 30 4.33 -10.47 -3.72
C ASP A 30 2.83 -10.14 -3.73
N VAL A 31 2.51 -8.88 -4.04
CA VAL A 31 1.12 -8.39 -4.07
C VAL A 31 0.29 -8.97 -5.23
N ASP A 32 0.93 -9.59 -6.22
CA ASP A 32 0.24 -10.29 -7.30
C ASP A 32 -0.22 -11.69 -6.87
N ASN A 33 0.35 -12.22 -5.76
CA ASN A 33 0.07 -13.55 -5.25
C ASN A 33 -0.71 -13.51 -3.92
N SER A 34 -1.98 -13.91 -3.98
CA SER A 34 -2.85 -13.94 -2.79
C SER A 34 -2.32 -14.82 -1.65
N ALA A 35 -1.61 -15.91 -1.93
CA ALA A 35 -1.02 -16.74 -0.88
C ALA A 35 0.11 -15.99 -0.15
N SER A 36 0.96 -15.27 -0.90
CA SER A 36 2.02 -14.45 -0.31
C SER A 36 1.47 -13.34 0.59
N ILE A 37 0.35 -12.72 0.22
CA ILE A 37 -0.32 -11.71 1.06
C ILE A 37 -0.86 -12.34 2.36
N GLN A 38 -1.44 -13.53 2.27
CA GLN A 38 -1.97 -14.25 3.45
C GLN A 38 -0.85 -14.68 4.40
N GLU A 39 0.26 -15.18 3.88
CA GLU A 39 1.44 -15.53 4.68
C GLU A 39 1.99 -14.30 5.43
N ALA A 40 2.04 -13.15 4.75
CA ALA A 40 2.44 -11.89 5.38
C ALA A 40 1.47 -11.45 6.47
N PHE A 41 0.15 -11.58 6.24
CA PHE A 41 -0.86 -11.30 7.25
C PHE A 41 -0.64 -12.14 8.51
N VAL A 42 -0.48 -13.47 8.36
CA VAL A 42 -0.25 -14.38 9.50
C VAL A 42 1.04 -14.00 10.25
N SER A 43 2.11 -13.68 9.52
CA SER A 43 3.37 -13.28 10.13
C SER A 43 3.23 -11.99 10.94
N ILE A 44 2.56 -10.98 10.38
CA ILE A 44 2.30 -9.69 11.04
C ILE A 44 1.37 -9.85 12.23
N GLU A 45 0.29 -10.61 12.09
CA GLU A 45 -0.66 -10.87 13.17
C GLU A 45 0.04 -11.51 14.38
N ASN A 46 0.92 -12.49 14.14
CA ASN A 46 1.71 -13.12 15.19
C ASN A 46 2.65 -12.13 15.89
N GLN A 47 3.32 -11.25 15.13
CA GLN A 47 4.21 -10.24 15.70
C GLN A 47 3.48 -9.14 16.46
N LEU A 48 2.25 -8.81 16.06
CA LEU A 48 1.43 -7.83 16.74
C LEU A 48 0.94 -8.33 18.10
N GLU A 49 1.01 -9.64 18.39
CA GLU A 49 0.66 -10.24 19.68
C GLU A 49 -0.72 -9.76 20.21
N GLY A 50 -1.69 -9.65 19.30
CA GLY A 50 -3.02 -9.18 19.65
C GLY A 50 -3.20 -7.65 19.65
N LEU A 51 -2.22 -6.88 19.21
CA LEU A 51 -2.39 -5.47 18.83
C LEU A 51 -3.02 -5.33 17.43
N GLY A 52 -3.42 -4.11 17.08
CA GLY A 52 -3.87 -3.76 15.73
C GLY A 52 -2.75 -3.15 14.87
N LEU A 53 -3.04 -2.99 13.58
CA LEU A 53 -2.16 -2.31 12.62
C LEU A 53 -2.65 -0.88 12.40
N ASN A 54 -1.84 0.14 12.72
CA ASN A 54 -2.23 1.54 12.55
C ASN A 54 -2.08 2.05 11.11
N LEU A 55 -1.13 1.51 10.33
CA LEU A 55 -0.83 2.05 9.01
C LEU A 55 -0.50 0.92 8.02
N LEU A 56 -1.24 0.88 6.92
CA LEU A 56 -0.93 0.07 5.74
C LEU A 56 -0.50 1.00 4.61
N ILE A 57 0.69 0.82 4.05
CA ILE A 57 1.17 1.61 2.93
C ILE A 57 1.28 0.73 1.69
N ASN A 58 0.34 0.88 0.75
CA ASN A 58 0.39 0.22 -0.55
C ASN A 58 1.38 0.97 -1.46
N ASN A 59 2.66 0.63 -1.33
CA ASN A 59 3.76 1.22 -2.11
C ASN A 59 4.24 0.33 -3.28
N ALA A 60 3.80 -0.94 -3.31
CA ALA A 60 4.24 -1.88 -4.34
C ALA A 60 3.88 -1.35 -5.74
N GLY A 61 4.89 -1.16 -6.57
CA GLY A 61 4.71 -0.57 -7.89
C GLY A 61 5.78 -1.00 -8.88
N ARG A 62 5.40 -0.95 -10.16
CA ARG A 62 6.24 -1.25 -11.31
C ARG A 62 5.95 -0.21 -12.39
N ILE A 63 6.91 -0.03 -13.29
CA ILE A 63 6.71 0.79 -14.48
C ILE A 63 7.35 0.08 -15.66
N PHE A 64 6.64 0.08 -16.78
CA PHE A 64 7.17 -0.32 -18.07
C PHE A 64 7.33 0.94 -18.91
N ILE A 65 8.52 1.12 -19.47
CA ILE A 65 8.87 2.30 -20.27
C ILE A 65 9.02 1.85 -21.70
N HIS A 66 7.95 2.02 -22.48
CA HIS A 66 7.92 1.75 -23.90
C HIS A 66 7.11 2.82 -24.63
N PRO A 67 7.35 3.02 -25.94
CA PRO A 67 6.57 3.94 -26.74
C PRO A 67 5.08 3.57 -26.77
N PHE A 68 4.21 4.56 -26.97
CA PHE A 68 2.75 4.36 -27.10
C PHE A 68 2.40 3.26 -28.13
N LEU A 69 3.07 3.26 -29.28
CA LEU A 69 2.81 2.29 -30.35
C LEU A 69 3.24 0.86 -30.01
N SER A 70 3.99 0.68 -28.92
CA SER A 70 4.48 -0.62 -28.45
C SER A 70 3.76 -1.06 -27.17
N GLU A 71 2.72 -0.34 -26.73
CA GLU A 71 1.93 -0.72 -25.57
C GLU A 71 1.19 -2.04 -25.82
N SER A 72 1.30 -2.97 -24.87
CA SER A 72 0.69 -4.29 -24.97
C SER A 72 -0.41 -4.48 -23.94
N GLU A 73 -1.40 -5.30 -24.28
CA GLU A 73 -2.43 -5.79 -23.35
C GLU A 73 -1.79 -6.41 -22.11
N GLU A 74 -0.74 -7.21 -22.28
CA GLU A 74 0.01 -7.83 -21.19
C GLU A 74 0.57 -6.80 -20.20
N SER A 75 1.19 -5.72 -20.70
CA SER A 75 1.73 -4.65 -19.86
C SER A 75 0.63 -3.93 -19.07
N MET A 76 -0.51 -3.65 -19.72
CA MET A 76 -1.69 -3.05 -19.10
C MET A 76 -2.24 -3.92 -17.98
N LEU A 77 -2.46 -5.21 -18.25
CA LEU A 77 -3.00 -6.17 -17.30
C LEU A 77 -2.04 -6.39 -16.13
N GLN A 78 -0.74 -6.49 -16.38
CA GLN A 78 0.25 -6.71 -15.33
C GLN A 78 0.36 -5.49 -14.39
N LEU A 79 0.39 -4.26 -14.90
CA LEU A 79 0.41 -3.08 -14.03
C LEU A 79 -0.91 -2.87 -13.30
N TYR A 80 -2.05 -3.19 -13.92
CA TYR A 80 -3.35 -3.17 -13.24
C TYR A 80 -3.42 -4.19 -12.11
N GLN A 81 -2.90 -5.40 -12.35
CA GLN A 81 -2.83 -6.46 -11.35
C GLN A 81 -2.01 -6.01 -10.13
N THR A 82 -0.83 -5.44 -10.34
CA THR A 82 0.03 -5.01 -9.22
C THR A 82 -0.51 -3.77 -8.51
N HIS A 83 -0.85 -2.70 -9.24
CA HIS A 83 -1.17 -1.41 -8.63
C HIS A 83 -2.58 -1.34 -8.07
N VAL A 84 -3.55 -2.00 -8.70
CA VAL A 84 -4.97 -1.86 -8.35
C VAL A 84 -5.47 -3.08 -7.62
N VAL A 85 -5.30 -4.27 -8.22
CA VAL A 85 -5.80 -5.51 -7.60
C VAL A 85 -4.96 -5.87 -6.38
N GLY A 86 -3.64 -5.70 -6.45
CA GLY A 86 -2.72 -5.93 -5.35
C GLY A 86 -3.01 -5.03 -4.14
N SER A 87 -3.14 -3.71 -4.34
CA SER A 87 -3.45 -2.76 -3.26
C SER A 87 -4.83 -2.99 -2.65
N LEU A 88 -5.83 -3.35 -3.46
CA LEU A 88 -7.15 -3.75 -2.99
C LEU A 88 -7.07 -5.00 -2.11
N LYS A 89 -6.38 -6.05 -2.55
CA LYS A 89 -6.25 -7.30 -1.79
C LYS A 89 -5.50 -7.11 -0.48
N MET A 90 -4.40 -6.34 -0.49
CA MET A 90 -3.70 -5.93 0.73
C MET A 90 -4.67 -5.24 1.69
N SER A 91 -5.42 -4.25 1.20
CA SER A 91 -6.41 -3.52 2.01
C SER A 91 -7.48 -4.43 2.61
N GLN A 92 -8.01 -5.38 1.83
CA GLN A 92 -9.03 -6.33 2.28
C GLN A 92 -8.50 -7.30 3.33
N ILE A 93 -7.32 -7.88 3.11
CA ILE A 93 -6.74 -8.89 3.99
C ILE A 93 -6.31 -8.29 5.33
N PHE A 94 -5.72 -7.09 5.31
CA PHE A 94 -5.26 -6.41 6.53
C PHE A 94 -6.36 -5.61 7.27
N LEU A 95 -7.56 -5.52 6.70
CA LEU A 95 -8.69 -4.79 7.30
C LEU A 95 -9.01 -5.19 8.75
N PRO A 96 -8.96 -6.48 9.17
CA PRO A 96 -9.21 -6.87 10.55
C PRO A 96 -8.25 -6.20 11.55
N LEU A 97 -6.95 -6.14 11.21
CA LEU A 97 -5.93 -5.52 12.06
C LEU A 97 -6.08 -4.00 12.12
N LEU A 98 -6.42 -3.37 10.99
CA LEU A 98 -6.71 -1.93 10.92
C LEU A 98 -7.93 -1.55 11.76
N LYS A 99 -9.02 -2.33 11.67
CA LYS A 99 -10.22 -2.13 12.51
C LYS A 99 -9.90 -2.26 14.00
N LYS A 100 -9.05 -3.22 14.36
CA LYS A 100 -8.60 -3.42 15.73
C LYS A 100 -7.83 -2.21 16.27
N ALA A 101 -6.90 -1.66 15.48
CA ALA A 101 -6.20 -0.43 15.84
C ALA A 101 -7.16 0.76 16.00
N ALA A 102 -8.12 0.89 15.07
CA ALA A 102 -9.11 1.97 15.12
C ALA A 102 -10.01 1.94 16.38
N GLN A 103 -10.32 0.74 16.89
CA GLN A 103 -11.11 0.54 18.11
C GLN A 103 -10.33 0.87 19.38
N MET A 104 -9.02 0.63 19.37
CA MET A 104 -8.13 0.91 20.52
C MET A 104 -7.66 2.37 20.58
N GLY A 105 -7.70 3.09 19.46
CA GLY A 105 -7.25 4.48 19.34
C GLY A 105 -8.30 5.52 19.77
N PRO A 106 -7.93 6.82 19.77
CA PRO A 106 -8.85 7.93 20.05
C PRO A 106 -10.05 7.90 19.09
N GLN A 107 -11.28 8.01 19.61
CA GLN A 107 -12.51 7.83 18.83
C GLN A 107 -12.87 9.05 17.97
N ASP A 108 -12.40 10.25 18.33
CA ASP A 108 -12.98 11.50 17.82
C ASP A 108 -12.34 12.05 16.53
N SER A 109 -11.39 11.35 15.91
CA SER A 109 -10.81 11.80 14.63
C SER A 109 -10.19 10.69 13.78
N LEU A 110 -10.25 10.88 12.45
CA LEU A 110 -9.44 10.12 11.50
C LEU A 110 -8.00 10.62 11.58
N SER A 111 -7.04 9.71 11.75
CA SER A 111 -5.61 10.01 11.70
C SER A 111 -4.79 8.76 11.37
N CYS A 112 -3.59 8.95 10.83
CA CYS A 112 -2.64 7.85 10.57
C CYS A 112 -2.16 7.18 11.87
N ASN A 113 -2.24 7.86 13.00
CA ASN A 113 -1.94 7.29 14.32
C ASN A 113 -3.07 6.39 14.84
N ARG A 114 -4.29 6.54 14.31
CA ARG A 114 -5.44 5.70 14.66
C ARG A 114 -5.48 4.44 13.80
N ALA A 115 -5.77 4.61 12.52
CA ALA A 115 -5.80 3.54 11.52
C ALA A 115 -5.93 4.20 10.13
N ALA A 116 -5.02 3.91 9.22
CA ALA A 116 -5.07 4.43 7.86
C ALA A 116 -4.51 3.44 6.83
N ILE A 117 -5.03 3.55 5.61
CA ILE A 117 -4.48 2.94 4.41
C ILE A 117 -3.98 4.08 3.53
N ILE A 118 -2.73 4.00 3.11
CA ILE A 118 -2.10 4.99 2.23
C ILE A 118 -1.69 4.29 0.94
N ASN A 119 -2.32 4.67 -0.16
CA ASN A 119 -1.91 4.22 -1.50
C ASN A 119 -0.91 5.21 -2.08
N ILE A 120 0.26 4.71 -2.48
CA ILE A 120 1.28 5.55 -3.12
C ILE A 120 0.95 5.63 -4.61
N SER A 121 0.24 6.68 -5.00
CA SER A 121 -0.12 6.98 -6.39
C SER A 121 0.95 7.85 -7.08
N SER A 122 0.62 8.42 -8.24
CA SER A 122 1.49 9.29 -9.05
C SER A 122 0.69 10.35 -9.79
N LEU A 123 1.25 11.56 -9.91
CA LEU A 123 0.70 12.62 -10.79
C LEU A 123 0.57 12.17 -12.25
N GLY A 124 1.31 11.14 -12.66
CA GLY A 124 1.15 10.52 -13.97
C GLY A 124 -0.24 9.95 -14.23
N GLY A 125 -0.96 9.53 -13.18
CA GLY A 125 -2.35 9.04 -13.25
C GLY A 125 -3.40 10.14 -13.30
N SER A 126 -3.04 11.41 -13.09
CA SER A 126 -3.99 12.52 -13.17
C SER A 126 -4.37 12.81 -14.63
N ILE A 127 -5.65 12.64 -14.96
CA ILE A 127 -6.20 13.02 -16.28
C ILE A 127 -6.13 14.53 -16.51
N LYS A 128 -6.19 15.33 -15.43
CA LYS A 128 -6.13 16.79 -15.52
C LYS A 128 -4.71 17.27 -15.84
N GLU A 129 -3.72 16.77 -15.10
CA GLU A 129 -2.34 17.29 -15.17
C GLU A 129 -1.53 16.60 -16.27
N VAL A 130 -1.78 15.31 -16.53
CA VAL A 130 -1.06 14.49 -17.52
C VAL A 130 0.46 14.68 -17.43
N PHE A 131 0.97 14.63 -16.19
CA PHE A 131 2.34 15.04 -15.87
C PHE A 131 3.38 14.34 -16.77
N ALA A 132 4.35 15.10 -17.29
CA ALA A 132 5.47 14.62 -18.12
C ALA A 132 5.08 13.85 -19.40
N TRP A 133 3.89 14.09 -19.97
CA TRP A 133 3.42 13.43 -21.21
C TRP A 133 4.42 13.53 -22.37
N HIS A 134 5.08 14.68 -22.53
CA HIS A 134 6.05 14.94 -23.59
C HIS A 134 7.35 14.13 -23.49
N LEU A 135 7.63 13.54 -22.32
CA LEU A 135 8.81 12.70 -22.10
C LEU A 135 8.46 11.23 -22.26
N TYR A 136 7.38 10.79 -21.60
CA TYR A 136 6.99 9.39 -21.54
C TYR A 136 5.46 9.26 -21.55
N HIS A 137 4.92 8.53 -22.54
CA HIS A 137 3.49 8.23 -22.60
C HIS A 137 3.07 7.22 -21.52
N ILE A 138 3.81 6.11 -21.34
CA ILE A 138 3.66 5.11 -20.26
C ILE A 138 2.20 4.80 -19.91
N LEU A 139 1.39 4.44 -20.92
CA LEU A 139 -0.06 4.39 -20.78
C LEU A 139 -0.52 3.41 -19.70
N SER A 140 0.05 2.21 -19.70
CA SER A 140 -0.27 1.19 -18.69
C SER A 140 -0.01 1.67 -17.27
N TYR A 141 1.07 2.40 -17.05
CA TYR A 141 1.37 3.01 -15.76
C TYR A 141 0.37 4.11 -15.39
N ARG A 142 0.03 5.02 -16.32
CA ARG A 142 -0.92 6.10 -16.06
C ARG A 142 -2.32 5.58 -15.76
N CYS A 143 -2.82 4.65 -16.57
CA CYS A 143 -4.13 4.04 -16.39
C CYS A 143 -4.21 3.27 -15.07
N SER A 144 -3.18 2.51 -14.71
CA SER A 144 -3.17 1.80 -13.43
C SER A 144 -3.10 2.75 -12.22
N LYS A 145 -2.33 3.86 -12.30
CA LYS A 145 -2.26 4.85 -11.21
C LYS A 145 -3.51 5.72 -11.09
N LEU A 146 -4.19 6.01 -12.19
CA LEU A 146 -5.52 6.62 -12.16
C LEU A 146 -6.50 5.80 -11.33
N SER A 147 -6.49 4.47 -11.49
CA SER A 147 -7.39 3.55 -10.78
C SER A 147 -7.03 3.29 -9.31
N ASP A 148 -5.79 3.56 -8.92
CA ASP A 148 -5.25 3.42 -7.55
C ASP A 148 -5.35 4.73 -6.74
N SER A 149 -5.82 5.81 -7.37
CA SER A 149 -6.02 7.16 -6.79
C SER A 149 -7.42 7.34 -6.21
#